data_AF-A0A323UYN0-F1
#
_entry.id   AF-A0A323UYN0-F1
#
_cell.length_a   1.000
_cell.length_b   1.000
_cell.length_c   1.000
_cell.angle_alpha   90.00
_cell.angle_beta   90.00
_cell.angle_gamma   90.00
#
_symmetry.space_group_name_H-M   'P 1'
#
loop_
_entity.id
_entity.type
_entity.pdbx_description
1 polymer ?
#
loop_
_entity_poly.entity_id
_entity_poly.type
_entity_poly.pdbx_seq_one_letter_code
_entity_poly.pdbx_strand_id
1 'polypeptide(L)'
;MLKRTAPDLGHPPELFADARIYTFCSARAAARLSIESPHHIALCPLSIAVYRIQADSKIIHLGYRHSAATSGGAEVDALLERIVQRTVDTLR
;
A
#
# COMPACT_ATOMS: atom_id res chain seq x y z
N MET A 1 10.86 8.73 10.63
CA MET A 1 10.06 9.91 11.02
C MET A 1 9.36 9.67 12.36
N LEU A 2 8.42 8.70 12.47
CA LEU A 2 7.68 8.42 13.72
C LEU A 2 8.56 8.25 14.98
N LYS A 3 9.62 7.43 14.93
CA LYS A 3 10.55 7.27 16.06
C LYS A 3 11.20 8.58 16.52
N ARG A 4 11.46 9.50 15.57
CA ARG A 4 12.08 10.81 15.84
C ARG A 4 11.10 11.78 16.52
N THR A 5 9.83 11.76 16.13
CA THR A 5 8.80 12.70 16.59
C THR A 5 8.01 12.22 17.81
N ALA A 6 8.25 11.00 18.26
CA ALA A 6 7.53 10.40 19.39
C ALA A 6 7.59 11.22 20.70
N PRO A 7 8.75 11.78 21.12
CA PRO A 7 8.81 12.61 22.33
C PRO A 7 7.94 13.87 22.23
N ASP A 8 7.87 14.48 21.04
CA ASP A 8 7.13 15.71 20.81
C ASP A 8 5.61 15.49 20.72
N LEU A 9 5.18 14.29 20.32
CA LEU A 9 3.79 13.95 20.01
C LEU A 9 3.14 13.00 21.02
N GLY A 10 3.88 12.51 22.02
CA GLY A 10 3.31 11.70 23.12
C GLY A 10 2.83 10.30 22.72
N HIS A 11 3.46 9.67 21.73
CA HIS A 11 3.14 8.30 21.30
C HIS A 11 4.34 7.35 21.48
N PRO A 12 4.15 6.02 21.47
CA PRO A 12 5.26 5.07 21.53
C PRO A 12 6.26 5.27 20.37
N PRO A 13 7.58 5.21 20.60
CA PRO A 13 8.58 5.46 19.57
C PRO A 13 8.65 4.37 18.48
N GLU A 14 8.17 3.16 18.78
CA GLU A 14 8.28 2.00 17.90
C GLU A 14 6.91 1.37 17.68
N LEU A 15 6.21 1.86 16.65
CA LEU A 15 4.89 1.35 16.25
C LEU A 15 5.00 0.15 15.29
N PHE A 16 6.01 0.19 14.42
CA PHE A 16 6.23 -0.82 13.38
C PHE A 16 7.67 -1.30 13.39
N ALA A 17 7.89 -2.55 12.98
CA ALA A 17 9.20 -3.12 12.66
C ALA A 17 9.30 -3.38 11.15
N ASP A 18 10.44 -3.03 10.56
CA ASP A 18 10.78 -3.24 9.15
C ASP A 18 9.71 -2.77 8.14
N ALA A 19 9.01 -1.69 8.47
CA ALA A 19 7.97 -1.14 7.61
C ALA A 19 8.55 -0.50 6.35
N ARG A 20 8.06 -0.94 5.19
CA ARG A 20 8.39 -0.38 3.88
C ARG A 20 7.12 -0.18 3.07
N ILE A 21 7.07 0.91 2.32
CA ILE A 21 6.01 1.14 1.32
C ILE A 21 6.68 1.10 -0.04
N TYR A 22 6.31 0.11 -0.85
CA TYR A 22 6.76 -0.01 -2.23
C TYR A 22 5.78 0.74 -3.12
N THR A 23 6.26 1.74 -3.82
CA THR A 23 5.50 2.48 -4.82
C THR A 23 5.92 2.03 -6.22
N PHE A 24 4.93 1.86 -7.09
CA PHE A 24 5.17 1.45 -8.47
C PHE A 24 4.07 1.96 -9.39
N CYS A 25 4.35 1.96 -10.69
CA CYS A 25 3.38 2.38 -11.70
C CYS A 25 3.06 1.23 -12.65
N SER A 26 1.77 1.06 -12.95
CA SER A 26 1.31 0.30 -14.10
C SER A 26 0.81 1.29 -15.13
N ALA A 27 1.52 1.44 -16.25
CA ALA A 27 1.17 2.43 -17.28
C ALA A 27 -0.27 2.25 -17.78
N ARG A 28 -0.70 1.00 -17.94
CA ARG A 28 -2.08 0.66 -18.34
C ARG A 28 -3.11 1.10 -17.29
N ALA A 29 -2.85 0.82 -16.01
CA ALA A 29 -3.73 1.22 -14.91
C ALA A 29 -3.83 2.75 -14.78
N ALA A 30 -2.68 3.43 -14.80
CA ALA A 30 -2.61 4.88 -14.70
C ALA A 30 -3.36 5.55 -15.85
N ALA A 31 -3.11 5.13 -17.10
CA ALA A 31 -3.81 5.66 -18.26
C ALA A 31 -5.33 5.45 -18.16
N ARG A 32 -5.77 4.25 -17.78
CA ARG A 32 -7.21 3.95 -17.64
C ARG A 32 -7.86 4.82 -16.58
N LEU A 33 -7.27 4.94 -15.39
CA LEU A 33 -7.78 5.79 -14.32
C LEU A 33 -7.84 7.26 -14.74
N SER A 34 -6.80 7.76 -15.42
CA SER A 34 -6.74 9.15 -15.89
C SER A 34 -7.78 9.45 -16.98
N ILE A 35 -8.07 8.50 -17.88
CA ILE A 35 -9.13 8.64 -18.88
C ILE A 35 -10.52 8.70 -18.22
N GLU A 36 -10.74 7.88 -17.19
CA GLU A 36 -12.00 7.91 -16.43
C GLU A 36 -12.18 9.23 -15.66
N SER A 37 -11.11 9.74 -15.07
CA SER A 37 -11.06 11.08 -14.48
C SER A 37 -9.62 11.54 -14.26
N PRO A 38 -9.24 12.74 -14.72
CA PRO A 38 -7.93 13.33 -14.40
C PRO A 38 -7.69 13.50 -12.88
N HIS A 39 -8.76 13.58 -12.08
CA HIS A 39 -8.67 13.70 -10.63
C HIS A 39 -8.21 12.41 -9.94
N HIS A 40 -8.20 11.27 -10.64
CA HIS A 40 -7.60 10.03 -10.14
C HIS A 40 -6.07 10.08 -10.07
N ILE A 41 -5.42 11.21 -10.40
CA ILE A 41 -3.97 11.40 -10.24
C ILE A 41 -3.49 11.09 -8.82
N ALA A 42 -4.32 11.33 -7.79
CA ALA A 42 -4.00 11.01 -6.39
C ALA A 42 -3.94 9.50 -6.08
N LEU A 43 -4.40 8.65 -7.01
CA LEU A 43 -4.33 7.18 -6.93
C LEU A 43 -3.11 6.61 -7.66
N CYS A 44 -2.27 7.47 -8.25
CA CYS A 44 -1.04 7.11 -8.93
C CYS A 44 0.14 7.83 -8.23
N PRO A 45 1.18 7.12 -7.77
CA PRO A 45 1.48 5.71 -8.01
C PRO A 45 0.65 4.75 -7.15
N LEU A 46 0.60 3.49 -7.59
CA LEU A 46 0.11 2.40 -6.77
C LEU A 46 1.09 2.12 -5.63
N SER A 47 0.61 1.60 -4.51
CA SER A 47 1.45 1.31 -3.36
C SER A 47 1.04 0.05 -2.61
N ILE A 48 2.03 -0.69 -2.11
CA ILE A 48 1.87 -1.80 -1.17
C ILE A 48 2.77 -1.55 0.04
N ALA A 49 2.18 -1.48 1.22
CA ALA A 49 2.87 -1.46 2.50
C ALA A 49 3.18 -2.90 2.93
N VAL A 50 4.41 -3.14 3.36
CA VAL A 50 4.87 -4.40 3.97
C VAL A 50 5.49 -4.05 5.31
N TYR A 51 4.94 -4.59 6.39
CA TYR A 51 5.35 -4.18 7.74
C TYR A 51 5.01 -5.23 8.78
N ARG A 52 5.63 -5.09 9.95
CA ARG A 52 5.24 -5.82 11.16
C ARG A 52 4.80 -4.81 12.22
N ILE A 53 3.81 -5.17 13.02
CA ILE A 53 3.44 -4.38 14.19
C ILE A 53 4.42 -4.75 15.30
N GLN A 54 5.00 -3.77 16.02
CA GLN A 54 6.02 -4.10 17.03
C GLN A 54 5.50 -5.02 18.14
N ALA A 55 4.22 -4.86 18.50
CA ALA A 55 3.55 -5.73 19.47
C ALA A 55 3.41 -7.19 19.01
N ASP A 56 3.43 -7.45 17.69
CA ASP A 56 3.35 -8.78 17.10
C ASP A 56 4.33 -8.92 15.92
N SER A 57 5.61 -9.02 16.25
CA SER A 57 6.70 -9.06 15.26
C SER A 57 6.82 -10.38 14.50
N LYS A 58 5.92 -11.35 14.72
CA LYS A 58 5.90 -12.63 13.99
C LYS A 58 5.05 -12.55 12.73
N ILE A 59 4.06 -11.66 12.70
CA ILE A 59 3.15 -11.50 11.57
C ILE A 59 3.65 -10.39 10.64
N ILE A 60 3.78 -10.73 9.36
CA ILE A 60 4.02 -9.76 8.28
C ILE A 60 2.67 -9.37 7.70
N HIS A 61 2.37 -8.07 7.74
CA HIS A 61 1.19 -7.49 7.13
C HIS A 61 1.54 -6.93 5.75
N LEU A 62 0.64 -7.17 4.79
CA LEU A 62 0.63 -6.51 3.50
C LEU A 62 -0.64 -5.68 3.40
N GLY A 63 -0.55 -4.44 2.94
CA GLY A 63 -1.69 -3.54 2.78
C GLY A 63 -1.57 -2.66 1.55
N TYR A 64 -2.70 -2.34 0.92
CA TYR A 64 -2.78 -1.42 -0.20
C TYR A 64 -4.03 -0.56 -0.07
N ARG A 65 -4.08 0.56 -0.78
CA ARG A 65 -5.23 1.45 -0.82
C ARG A 65 -6.19 1.01 -1.92
N HIS A 66 -7.48 0.92 -1.61
CA HIS A 66 -8.53 0.76 -2.63
C HIS A 66 -8.59 1.95 -3.58
N SER A 67 -8.76 1.66 -4.86
CA SER A 67 -8.82 2.63 -5.94
C SER A 67 -10.19 3.32 -6.02
N ALA A 68 -10.42 4.07 -7.11
CA ALA A 68 -11.68 4.73 -7.36
C ALA A 68 -12.83 3.71 -7.51
N ALA A 69 -14.05 4.09 -7.13
CA ALA A 69 -15.25 3.26 -7.31
C ALA A 69 -15.73 3.29 -8.79
N THR A 70 -14.85 2.88 -9.71
CA THR A 70 -15.06 2.84 -11.16
C THR A 70 -14.59 1.50 -11.74
N SER A 71 -14.84 1.25 -13.03
CA SER A 71 -14.36 0.03 -13.68
C SER A 71 -12.83 -0.09 -13.66
N GLY A 72 -12.11 1.00 -13.96
CA GLY A 72 -10.66 1.05 -13.92
C GLY A 72 -10.12 0.90 -12.50
N GLY A 73 -10.81 1.46 -11.51
CA GLY A 73 -10.45 1.25 -10.11
C GLY A 73 -10.60 -0.19 -9.65
N ALA A 74 -11.70 -0.86 -10.03
CA ALA A 74 -11.87 -2.28 -9.74
C ALA A 74 -10.78 -3.16 -10.39
N GLU A 75 -10.36 -2.86 -11.62
CA GLU A 75 -9.23 -3.55 -12.27
C GLU A 75 -7.90 -3.34 -11.54
N VAL A 76 -7.68 -2.15 -10.99
CA VAL A 76 -6.49 -1.81 -10.19
C VAL A 76 -6.50 -2.55 -8.87
N ASP A 77 -7.63 -2.59 -8.18
CA ASP A 77 -7.78 -3.32 -6.92
C ASP A 77 -7.51 -4.82 -7.14
N ALA A 78 -8.09 -5.40 -8.19
CA ALA A 78 -7.82 -6.78 -8.56
C ALA A 78 -6.33 -7.02 -8.89
N LEU A 79 -5.62 -6.05 -9.47
CA LEU A 79 -4.18 -6.15 -9.70
C LEU A 79 -3.39 -6.15 -8.38
N LEU A 80 -3.72 -5.23 -7.46
CA LEU A 80 -3.05 -5.13 -6.16
C LEU A 80 -3.28 -6.39 -5.32
N GLU A 81 -4.51 -6.89 -5.30
CA GLU A 81 -4.87 -8.13 -4.63
C GLU A 81 -4.07 -9.32 -5.18
N ARG A 82 -3.96 -9.46 -6.51
CA ARG A 82 -3.15 -10.51 -7.12
C ARG A 82 -1.67 -10.44 -6.74
N ILE A 83 -1.10 -9.23 -6.65
CA ILE A 83 0.31 -9.06 -6.24
C ILE A 83 0.48 -9.51 -4.79
N VAL A 84 -0.42 -9.10 -3.90
CA VAL A 84 -0.38 -9.49 -2.49
C VAL A 84 -0.53 -11.01 -2.35
N GLN A 85 -1.55 -11.60 -2.99
CA GLN A 85 -1.80 -13.05 -2.90
C GLN A 85 -0.60 -13.85 -3.42
N ARG A 86 -0.06 -13.49 -4.59
CA ARG A 86 1.12 -14.17 -5.15
C ARG A 86 2.34 -14.05 -4.22
N THR A 87 2.50 -12.91 -3.55
CA THR A 87 3.58 -12.73 -2.58
C THR A 87 3.42 -13.68 -1.40
N VAL A 88 2.20 -13.80 -0.85
CA VAL A 88 1.88 -14.75 0.22
C VAL A 88 2.15 -16.19 -0.22
N ASP A 89 1.73 -16.56 -1.43
CA ASP A 89 1.90 -17.91 -1.96
C ASP A 89 3.37 -18.28 -2.19
N THR A 90 4.22 -17.31 -2.54
CA THR A 90 5.66 -17.52 -2.76
C THR A 90 6.44 -17.71 -1.45
N LEU A 91 5.86 -17.31 -0.31
CA LEU A 91 6.48 -17.43 1.01
C LEU A 91 6.12 -18.74 1.73
N ARG A 92 5.31 -19.60 1.11
CA ARG A 92 4.93 -20.94 1.59
C ARG A 92 5.82 -22.01 0.96
#